data_AF-A0A955YNI7-F1
#
_entry.id   AF-A0A955YNI7-F1
#
_cell.length_a   1.000
_cell.length_b   1.000
_cell.length_c   1.000
_cell.angle_alpha   90.00
_cell.angle_beta   90.00
_cell.angle_gamma   90.00
#
_symmetry.space_group_name_H-M   'P 1'
#
loop_
_entity.id
_entity.type
_entity.pdbx_description
1 polymer ?
#
loop_
_entity_poly.entity_id
_entity_poly.type
_entity_poly.pdbx_seq_one_letter_code
_entity_poly.pdbx_strand_id
1 'polypeptide(L)'
;MIPRYTPKDFAELWAPKRRFEVWLDVELAATEAMESAGVVPAGTAAQVRPFREKLEVPRIDEIERTTKHDVIAFLTHVEELAGEPARWLHRGMTSSDVLDTSFAILLRDAIDSIISRTDRVIEAFAGRVQELRAVPA
;
A
#
# COMPACT_ATOMS: atom_id res chain seq x y z
N MET A 1 -16.27 -1.49 0.17
CA MET A 1 -16.40 -2.37 1.36
C MET A 1 -17.67 -1.99 2.10
N ILE A 2 -18.52 -2.94 2.53
CA ILE A 2 -19.74 -2.62 3.30
C ILE A 2 -19.32 -2.45 4.77
N PRO A 3 -19.47 -1.25 5.39
CA PRO A 3 -18.90 -0.97 6.72
C PRO A 3 -19.34 -1.97 7.80
N ARG A 4 -20.62 -2.40 7.75
CA ARG A 4 -21.19 -3.36 8.70
C ARG A 4 -20.45 -4.69 8.78
N TYR A 5 -19.88 -5.16 7.67
CA TYR A 5 -19.27 -6.49 7.56
C TYR A 5 -17.75 -6.45 7.46
N THR A 6 -17.17 -5.26 7.39
CA THR A 6 -15.74 -5.11 7.13
C THR A 6 -14.97 -5.16 8.44
N PRO A 7 -14.06 -6.14 8.61
CA PRO A 7 -13.12 -6.14 9.73
C PRO A 7 -12.25 -4.87 9.72
N LYS A 8 -11.91 -4.36 10.91
CA LYS A 8 -11.15 -3.11 11.06
C LYS A 8 -9.83 -3.11 10.28
N ASP A 9 -9.06 -4.18 10.38
CA ASP A 9 -7.80 -4.37 9.67
C ASP A 9 -7.98 -4.36 8.13
N PHE A 10 -9.07 -4.93 7.63
CA PHE A 10 -9.41 -4.84 6.20
C PHE A 10 -9.87 -3.43 5.80
N ALA A 11 -10.59 -2.71 6.67
CA ALA A 11 -10.91 -1.30 6.41
C ALA A 11 -9.64 -0.45 6.30
N GLU A 12 -8.67 -0.69 7.18
CA GLU A 12 -7.38 0.00 7.18
C GLU A 12 -6.52 -0.39 5.96
N LEU A 13 -6.47 -1.67 5.60
CA LEU A 13 -5.75 -2.17 4.44
C LEU A 13 -6.24 -1.53 3.13
N TRP A 14 -7.56 -1.42 2.98
CA TRP A 14 -8.19 -0.85 1.79
C TRP A 14 -8.48 0.66 1.91
N ALA A 15 -7.95 1.32 2.93
CA ALA A 15 -8.09 2.76 3.09
C ALA A 15 -7.29 3.51 1.99
N PRO A 16 -7.80 4.65 1.46
CA PRO A 16 -7.07 5.43 0.47
C PRO A 16 -5.67 5.86 0.94
N LYS A 17 -5.50 6.16 2.24
CA LYS A 17 -4.19 6.48 2.81
C LYS A 17 -3.20 5.33 2.63
N ARG A 18 -3.61 4.11 2.99
CA ARG A 18 -2.77 2.91 2.84
C ARG A 18 -2.39 2.68 1.38
N ARG A 19 -3.31 2.90 0.43
CA ARG A 19 -3.02 2.83 -1.00
C ARG A 19 -1.89 3.80 -1.40
N PHE A 20 -2.00 5.08 -1.07
CA PHE A 20 -0.97 6.07 -1.43
C PHE A 20 0.38 5.84 -0.72
N GLU A 21 0.34 5.33 0.51
CA GLU A 21 1.56 4.90 1.19
C GLU A 21 2.28 3.77 0.43
N VAL A 22 1.53 2.78 -0.06
CA VAL A 22 2.11 1.69 -0.87
C VAL A 22 2.58 2.20 -2.24
N TRP A 23 1.90 3.19 -2.84
CA TRP A 23 2.41 3.84 -4.06
C TRP A 23 3.77 4.47 -3.81
N LEU A 24 3.92 5.21 -2.70
CA LEU A 24 5.20 5.79 -2.35
C LEU A 24 6.26 4.72 -2.07
N ASP A 25 5.89 3.60 -1.43
CA ASP A 25 6.82 2.47 -1.23
C ASP A 25 7.36 1.92 -2.56
N VAL A 26 6.51 1.82 -3.59
CA VAL A 26 6.91 1.40 -4.96
C VAL A 26 7.82 2.44 -5.62
N GLU A 27 7.45 3.72 -5.56
CA GLU A 27 8.24 4.83 -6.11
C GLU A 27 9.64 4.90 -5.47
N LEU A 28 9.72 4.75 -4.15
CA LEU A 28 10.98 4.73 -3.41
C LEU A 28 11.83 3.53 -3.80
N ALA A 29 11.26 2.34 -3.92
CA ALA A 29 11.99 1.15 -4.33
C ALA A 29 12.55 1.27 -5.76
N ALA A 30 11.78 1.83 -6.69
CA ALA A 30 12.25 2.11 -8.05
C ALA A 30 13.38 3.15 -8.03
N THR A 31 13.23 4.20 -7.23
CA THR A 31 14.25 5.25 -7.06
C THR A 31 15.55 4.67 -6.48
N GLU A 32 15.49 3.81 -5.45
CA GLU A 32 16.66 3.14 -4.87
C GLU A 32 17.39 2.24 -5.88
N ALA A 33 16.64 1.56 -6.75
CA ALA A 33 17.23 0.80 -7.85
C ALA A 33 17.95 1.73 -8.86
N MET A 34 17.37 2.89 -9.17
CA MET A 34 17.97 3.89 -10.06
C MET A 34 19.18 4.60 -9.44
N GLU A 35 19.19 4.82 -8.13
CA GLU A 35 20.35 5.31 -7.38
C GLU A 35 21.51 4.31 -7.49
N SER A 36 21.23 3.02 -7.29
CA SER A 36 22.21 1.94 -7.43
C SER A 36 22.76 1.84 -8.86
N ALA A 37 21.96 2.22 -9.86
CA ALA A 37 22.36 2.29 -11.25
C ALA A 37 23.03 3.62 -11.67
N GLY A 38 23.15 4.60 -10.75
CA GLY A 38 23.72 5.92 -11.03
C GLY A 38 22.86 6.84 -11.91
N VAL A 39 21.58 6.50 -12.10
CA VAL A 39 20.63 7.28 -12.92
C VAL A 39 20.02 8.43 -12.11
N VAL A 40 19.84 8.23 -10.81
CA VAL A 40 19.30 9.19 -9.83
C VAL A 40 20.39 9.49 -8.78
N PRO A 41 20.50 10.72 -8.25
CA PRO A 41 21.43 11.02 -7.17
C PRO A 41 21.25 10.13 -5.94
N ALA A 42 22.34 9.62 -5.38
CA ALA A 42 22.28 8.76 -4.21
C ALA A 42 21.61 9.46 -3.01
N GLY A 43 20.74 8.74 -2.30
CA GLY A 43 20.02 9.23 -1.12
C GLY A 43 18.79 10.10 -1.43
N THR A 44 18.35 10.18 -2.69
CA THR A 44 17.06 10.78 -3.06
C THR A 44 15.88 10.07 -2.39
N ALA A 45 15.80 8.74 -2.49
CA ALA A 45 14.75 7.95 -1.85
C ALA A 45 14.77 8.12 -0.33
N ALA A 46 15.97 8.14 0.28
CA ALA A 46 16.12 8.37 1.72
C ALA A 46 15.60 9.74 2.17
N GLN A 47 15.72 10.78 1.33
CA GLN A 47 15.20 12.12 1.60
C GLN A 47 13.66 12.19 1.49
N VAL A 48 13.05 11.42 0.58
CA VAL A 48 11.59 11.41 0.38
C VAL A 48 10.88 10.50 1.37
N ARG A 49 11.50 9.38 1.78
CA ARG A 49 10.89 8.35 2.66
C ARG A 49 10.21 8.89 3.93
N PRO A 50 10.76 9.89 4.67
CA PRO A 50 10.11 10.43 5.87
C PRO A 50 8.74 11.09 5.64
N PHE A 51 8.42 11.46 4.40
CA PHE A 51 7.14 12.09 4.05
C PHE A 51 6.00 11.09 3.84
N ARG A 52 6.29 9.79 3.82
CA ARG A 52 5.30 8.71 3.67
C ARG A 52 4.12 8.84 4.64
N GLU A 53 4.38 9.11 5.90
CA GLU A 53 3.32 9.21 6.91
C GLU A 53 2.52 10.52 6.84
N LYS A 54 3.05 11.52 6.13
CA LYS A 54 2.49 12.86 5.97
C LYS A 54 1.55 12.99 4.76
N LEU A 55 1.37 11.93 3.98
CA LEU A 55 0.45 11.94 2.83
C LEU A 55 -1.00 12.17 3.29
N GLU A 56 -1.65 13.14 2.67
CA GLU A 56 -3.03 13.54 2.97
C GLU A 56 -3.97 13.22 1.80
N VAL A 57 -4.86 12.25 2.02
CA VAL A 57 -5.90 11.87 1.03
C VAL A 57 -6.72 13.08 0.56
N PRO A 58 -7.23 13.96 1.44
CA PRO A 58 -8.02 15.11 0.98
C PRO A 58 -7.25 16.07 0.06
N ARG A 59 -5.94 16.21 0.27
CA ARG A 59 -5.09 17.07 -0.57
C ARG A 59 -4.86 16.46 -1.95
N ILE A 60 -4.61 15.15 -2.01
CA ILE A 60 -4.49 14.42 -3.28
C ILE A 60 -5.80 14.51 -4.07
N ASP A 61 -6.94 14.28 -3.43
CA ASP A 61 -8.27 14.37 -4.06
C ASP A 61 -8.54 15.79 -4.61
N GLU A 62 -8.08 16.84 -3.91
CA GLU A 62 -8.18 18.22 -4.38
C GLU A 62 -7.36 18.48 -5.64
N ILE A 63 -6.11 18.00 -5.67
CA ILE A 63 -5.23 18.12 -6.83
C ILE A 63 -5.81 17.34 -8.01
N GLU A 64 -6.33 16.13 -7.76
CA GLU A 64 -6.95 15.28 -8.79
C GLU A 64 -8.14 15.96 -9.48
N ARG A 65 -8.93 16.77 -8.74
CA ARG A 65 -10.01 17.56 -9.36
C ARG A 65 -9.51 18.49 -10.45
N THR A 66 -8.24 18.92 -10.39
CA THR A 66 -7.61 19.77 -11.39
C THR A 66 -6.87 18.97 -12.44
N THR A 67 -6.02 18.01 -12.03
CA THR A 67 -5.19 17.23 -12.96
C THR A 67 -5.98 16.20 -13.76
N LYS A 68 -7.15 15.77 -13.25
CA LYS A 68 -7.95 14.66 -13.77
C LYS A 68 -7.15 13.36 -13.89
N HIS A 69 -6.11 13.22 -13.08
CA HIS A 69 -5.22 12.07 -13.06
C HIS A 69 -4.67 11.85 -11.66
N ASP A 70 -4.96 10.68 -11.09
CA ASP A 70 -4.64 10.26 -9.73
C ASP A 70 -3.14 10.13 -9.44
N VAL A 71 -2.37 9.48 -10.31
CA VAL A 71 -0.90 9.35 -10.16
C VAL A 71 -0.23 10.73 -10.19
N ILE A 72 -0.62 11.61 -11.12
CA ILE A 72 -0.10 12.97 -11.17
C ILE A 72 -0.47 13.72 -9.89
N ALA A 73 -1.71 13.61 -9.42
CA ALA A 73 -2.14 14.28 -8.19
C ALA A 73 -1.36 13.80 -6.95
N PHE A 74 -1.12 12.50 -6.86
CA PHE A 74 -0.28 11.90 -5.83
C PHE A 74 1.17 12.42 -5.90
N LEU A 75 1.81 12.40 -7.07
CA LEU A 75 3.18 12.87 -7.25
C LEU A 75 3.31 14.37 -6.95
N THR A 76 2.34 15.19 -7.35
CA THR A 76 2.30 16.61 -7.01
C THR A 76 2.23 16.81 -5.50
N HIS A 77 1.42 16.03 -4.78
CA HIS A 77 1.39 16.13 -3.31
C HIS A 77 2.69 15.68 -2.65
N VAL A 78 3.35 14.64 -3.17
CA VAL A 78 4.68 14.23 -2.70
C VAL A 78 5.71 15.35 -2.92
N GLU A 79 5.64 16.04 -4.06
CA GLU A 79 6.49 17.20 -4.37
C GLU A 79 6.22 18.38 -3.43
N GLU A 80 4.96 18.66 -3.07
CA GLU A 80 4.61 19.68 -2.06
C GLU A 80 5.28 19.40 -0.70
N LEU A 81 5.43 18.14 -0.33
CA LEU A 81 6.00 17.71 0.95
C LEU A 81 7.53 17.65 0.92
N ALA A 82 8.10 17.00 -0.10
CA ALA A 82 9.51 16.64 -0.15
C ALA A 82 10.36 17.61 -0.96
N GLY A 83 9.77 18.45 -1.81
CA GLY A 83 10.47 19.44 -2.63
C GLY A 83 11.35 18.81 -3.71
N GLU A 84 12.53 19.40 -3.95
CA GLU A 84 13.42 19.08 -5.06
C GLU A 84 13.77 17.59 -5.25
N PRO A 85 13.98 16.77 -4.18
CA PRO A 85 14.18 15.33 -4.31
C PRO A 85 13.03 14.59 -5.00
N ALA A 86 11.78 15.05 -4.86
CA ALA A 86 10.61 14.36 -5.43
C ALA A 86 10.60 14.35 -6.96
N ARG A 87 11.32 15.27 -7.62
CA ARG A 87 11.40 15.36 -9.09
C ARG A 87 11.97 14.10 -9.77
N TRP A 88 12.67 13.28 -8.99
CA TRP A 88 13.29 12.04 -9.45
C TRP A 88 12.38 10.83 -9.32
N LEU A 89 11.28 10.94 -8.57
CA LEU A 89 10.27 9.89 -8.50
C LEU A 89 9.63 9.71 -9.89
N HIS A 90 9.10 8.52 -10.14
CA HIS A 90 8.41 8.14 -11.37
C HIS A 90 9.25 8.22 -12.65
N ARG A 91 10.58 8.41 -12.53
CA ARG A 91 11.49 8.62 -13.66
C ARG A 91 11.54 7.39 -14.57
N GLY A 92 10.96 7.50 -15.76
CA GLY A 92 10.95 6.40 -16.74
C GLY A 92 9.94 5.30 -16.43
N MET A 93 9.04 5.53 -15.48
CA MET A 93 7.90 4.67 -15.18
C MET A 93 6.65 5.17 -15.87
N THR A 94 5.67 4.29 -16.00
CA THR A 94 4.29 4.59 -16.35
C THR A 94 3.38 4.40 -15.13
N SER A 95 2.14 4.88 -15.22
CA SER A 95 1.14 4.68 -14.15
C SER A 95 0.98 3.20 -13.78
N SER A 96 0.98 2.29 -14.75
CA SER A 96 0.83 0.85 -14.50
C SER A 96 1.93 0.27 -13.62
N ASP A 97 3.17 0.75 -13.75
CA ASP A 97 4.29 0.27 -12.92
C ASP A 97 4.02 0.50 -11.42
N VAL A 98 3.34 1.60 -11.08
CA VAL A 98 2.94 1.92 -9.70
C VAL A 98 1.63 1.23 -9.33
N LEU A 99 0.60 1.36 -10.17
CA LEU A 99 -0.75 0.89 -9.88
C LEU A 99 -0.81 -0.64 -9.75
N ASP A 100 -0.24 -1.37 -10.69
CA ASP A 100 -0.33 -2.83 -10.72
C ASP A 100 0.54 -3.45 -9.62
N THR A 101 1.75 -2.91 -9.42
CA THR A 101 2.66 -3.35 -8.36
C THR A 101 2.08 -3.08 -6.97
N SER A 102 1.54 -1.88 -6.74
CA SER A 102 0.92 -1.55 -5.45
C SER A 102 -0.33 -2.38 -5.18
N PHE A 103 -1.14 -2.65 -6.21
CA PHE A 103 -2.31 -3.51 -6.07
C PHE A 103 -1.91 -4.96 -5.75
N ALA A 104 -0.87 -5.49 -6.39
CA ALA A 104 -0.33 -6.81 -6.08
C ALA A 104 0.15 -6.91 -4.62
N ILE A 105 0.82 -5.86 -4.11
CA ILE A 105 1.23 -5.78 -2.70
C ILE A 105 0.03 -5.80 -1.76
N LEU A 106 -1.00 -5.00 -2.04
CA LEU A 106 -2.22 -4.96 -1.22
C LEU A 106 -2.98 -6.29 -1.25
N LEU A 107 -3.01 -6.96 -2.40
CA LEU A 107 -3.60 -8.30 -2.54
C LEU A 107 -2.84 -9.35 -1.72
N ARG A 108 -1.50 -9.33 -1.77
CA ARG A 108 -0.67 -10.20 -0.92
C ARG A 108 -0.99 -9.97 0.56
N ASP A 109 -0.96 -8.72 1.02
CA ASP A 109 -1.25 -8.37 2.41
C ASP A 109 -2.66 -8.84 2.83
N ALA A 110 -3.65 -8.74 1.93
CA ALA A 110 -5.01 -9.23 2.17
C ALA A 110 -5.06 -10.77 2.28
N ILE A 111 -4.37 -11.47 1.37
CA ILE A 111 -4.32 -12.94 1.34
C ILE A 111 -3.65 -13.48 2.60
N ASP A 112 -2.55 -12.88 3.04
CA ASP A 112 -1.85 -13.27 4.27
C ASP A 112 -2.78 -13.19 5.50
N SER A 113 -3.59 -12.12 5.59
CA SER A 113 -4.59 -11.98 6.66
C SER A 113 -5.69 -13.05 6.56
N ILE A 114 -6.14 -13.39 5.35
CA ILE A 114 -7.15 -14.45 5.14
C ILE A 114 -6.61 -15.81 5.54
N ILE A 115 -5.37 -16.13 5.17
CA ILE A 115 -4.72 -17.40 5.53
C ILE A 115 -4.67 -17.53 7.06
N SER A 116 -4.14 -16.51 7.76
CA SER A 116 -4.06 -16.53 9.22
C SER A 116 -5.43 -16.73 9.91
N ARG A 117 -6.49 -16.12 9.38
CA ARG A 117 -7.85 -16.29 9.90
C ARG A 117 -8.40 -17.69 9.61
N THR A 118 -8.12 -18.23 8.42
CA THR A 118 -8.51 -19.58 8.03
C THR A 118 -7.87 -20.61 8.95
N ASP A 119 -6.57 -20.46 9.24
CA ASP A 119 -5.85 -21.36 10.15
C ASP A 119 -6.47 -21.40 11.54
N ARG A 120 -6.84 -20.23 12.08
CA ARG A 120 -7.53 -20.14 13.39
C ARG A 120 -8.88 -20.86 13.40
N VAL A 121 -9.63 -20.79 12.29
CA VAL A 121 -10.89 -21.52 12.17
C VAL A 121 -10.61 -23.02 12.12
N ILE A 122 -9.64 -23.47 11.32
CA ILE A 122 -9.25 -24.88 11.23
C ILE A 122 -8.84 -25.41 12.61
N GLU A 123 -8.03 -24.68 13.37
CA GLU A 123 -7.64 -25.04 14.73
C GLU A 123 -8.82 -25.15 15.68
N ALA A 124 -9.76 -24.19 15.66
CA ALA A 124 -10.95 -24.23 16.50
C ALA A 124 -11.84 -25.44 16.18
N PHE A 125 -12.02 -25.75 14.89
CA PHE A 125 -12.75 -26.94 14.44
C PHE A 125 -12.04 -28.22 14.87
N ALA A 126 -10.72 -28.30 14.68
CA ALA A 126 -9.93 -29.45 15.11
C ALA A 126 -10.05 -29.68 16.63
N GLY A 127 -10.00 -28.62 17.42
CA GLY A 127 -10.25 -28.68 18.86
C GLY A 127 -11.62 -29.28 19.18
N ARG A 128 -12.68 -28.79 18.52
CA ARG A 128 -14.04 -29.30 18.76
C ARG A 128 -14.22 -30.76 18.36
N VAL A 129 -13.57 -31.19 17.29
CA VAL A 129 -13.55 -32.60 16.86
C VAL A 129 -12.91 -33.48 17.94
N GLN A 130 -11.80 -33.05 18.55
CA GLN A 130 -11.18 -33.82 19.63
C GLN A 130 -12.05 -33.89 20.88
N GLU A 131 -12.68 -32.78 21.29
CA GLU A 131 -13.58 -32.73 22.46
C GLU A 131 -14.79 -33.65 22.30
N LEU A 132 -15.37 -33.71 21.10
CA LEU A 132 -16.55 -34.51 20.81
C LEU A 132 -16.25 -35.96 20.46
N ARG A 133 -14.98 -36.36 20.37
CA ARG A 133 -14.58 -37.68 19.87
C ARG A 133 -15.20 -38.86 20.63
N ALA A 134 -15.44 -38.69 21.93
CA ALA A 134 -16.01 -39.72 22.79
C ALA A 134 -17.51 -39.55 23.08
N VAL A 135 -18.16 -38.53 22.50
CA VAL A 135 -19.59 -38.29 22.68
C VAL A 135 -20.36 -39.25 21.76
N PRO A 136 -21.22 -40.14 22.31
CA PRO A 136 -22.05 -41.04 21.49
C PRO A 136 -22.98 -40.25 20.57
N ALA A 137 -23.31 -40.87 19.42
CA ALA A 137 -24.22 -40.31 18.41
C ALA A 137 -25.68 -40.22 18.91
#